data_AF-A0A1M6BCC0-F1
#
_entry.id   AF-A0A1M6BCC0-F1
#
_cell.length_a   1.000
_cell.length_b   1.000
_cell.length_c   1.000
_cell.angle_alpha   90.00
_cell.angle_beta   90.00
_cell.angle_gamma   90.00
#
_symmetry.space_group_name_H-M   'P 1'
#
loop_
_entity.id
_entity.type
_entity.pdbx_description
1 polymer ?
#
loop_
_entity_poly.entity_id
_entity_poly.type
_entity_poly.pdbx_seq_one_letter_code
_entity_poly.pdbx_strand_id
1 'polypeptide(L)'
;MLQFMNINYKIVEPVINQILFGKLDGPKFENGKVDLCKGFLDTKKNTKVDFALVETYISDHAEIILKDFDLNDRYTVIQIILSNDTFIETMIINVQHRVSIHDINNIPAIRQGIMDKIAEYYTQNDVNYFVKRFFAIFLSDLFLTNFINDSEITENEYLDILSKCTKDKTLV
;
A
#
# COMPACT_ATOMS: atom_id res chain seq x y z
N MET A 1 4.56 -9.39 -19.01
CA MET A 1 4.88 -8.02 -18.54
C MET A 1 3.69 -7.07 -18.66
N LEU A 2 3.13 -6.80 -19.85
CA LEU A 2 2.00 -5.86 -19.99
C LEU A 2 0.73 -6.24 -19.21
N GLN A 3 0.36 -7.53 -19.13
CA GLN A 3 -0.78 -7.98 -18.33
C GLN A 3 -0.59 -7.76 -16.82
N PHE A 4 0.63 -7.97 -16.28
CA PHE A 4 0.91 -7.77 -14.86
C PHE A 4 0.93 -6.29 -14.46
N MET A 5 1.41 -5.39 -15.33
CA MET A 5 1.32 -3.94 -15.11
C MET A 5 -0.13 -3.46 -15.02
N ASN A 6 -1.02 -3.96 -15.90
CA ASN A 6 -2.44 -3.61 -15.89
C ASN A 6 -3.18 -4.14 -14.64
N ILE A 7 -2.76 -5.30 -14.11
CA ILE A 7 -3.35 -5.91 -12.92
C ILE A 7 -2.95 -5.15 -11.66
N ASN A 8 -1.67 -4.74 -11.54
CA ASN A 8 -1.23 -3.89 -10.43
C ASN A 8 -1.97 -2.54 -10.44
N TYR A 9 -2.20 -1.99 -11.63
CA TYR A 9 -2.92 -0.73 -11.78
C TYR A 9 -4.34 -0.81 -11.20
N LYS A 10 -5.11 -1.86 -11.54
CA LYS A 10 -6.49 -2.07 -11.03
C LYS A 10 -6.55 -2.13 -9.49
N ILE A 11 -5.50 -2.64 -8.85
CA ILE A 11 -5.43 -2.79 -7.38
C ILE A 11 -4.89 -1.54 -6.70
N VAL A 12 -3.83 -0.95 -7.26
CA VAL A 12 -3.06 0.12 -6.61
C VAL A 12 -3.67 1.49 -6.85
N GLU A 13 -4.24 1.74 -8.04
CA GLU A 13 -4.85 3.03 -8.37
C GLU A 13 -5.98 3.42 -7.41
N PRO A 14 -6.96 2.55 -7.09
CA PRO A 14 -8.03 2.91 -6.15
C PRO A 14 -7.50 3.25 -4.75
N VAL A 15 -6.45 2.55 -4.30
CA VAL A 15 -5.79 2.84 -3.02
C VAL A 15 -5.08 4.20 -3.05
N ILE A 16 -4.38 4.51 -4.14
CA ILE A 16 -3.73 5.82 -4.32
C ILE A 16 -4.79 6.93 -4.38
N ASN A 17 -5.89 6.73 -5.09
CA ASN A 17 -6.97 7.72 -5.18
C ASN A 17 -7.58 7.98 -3.80
N GLN A 18 -7.79 6.93 -3.02
CA GLN A 18 -8.31 7.05 -1.67
C GLN A 18 -7.35 7.80 -0.76
N ILE A 19 -6.04 7.54 -0.87
CA ILE A 19 -5.00 8.25 -0.09
C ILE A 19 -4.90 9.72 -0.50
N LEU A 20 -4.85 10.02 -1.80
CA LEU A 20 -4.60 11.39 -2.28
C LEU A 20 -5.85 12.25 -2.22
N PHE A 21 -7.03 11.70 -2.52
CA PHE A 21 -8.26 12.45 -2.76
C PHE A 21 -9.41 12.09 -1.80
N GLY A 22 -9.27 11.03 -1.00
CA GLY A 22 -10.34 10.54 -0.12
C GLY A 22 -11.53 9.95 -0.88
N LYS A 23 -11.32 9.52 -2.13
CA LYS A 23 -12.36 9.00 -3.03
C LYS A 23 -11.83 7.77 -3.78
N LEU A 24 -12.75 6.86 -4.13
CA LEU A 24 -12.47 5.67 -4.93
C LEU A 24 -12.17 6.02 -6.39
N ASP A 25 -13.04 6.86 -6.96
CA ASP A 25 -13.00 7.20 -8.37
C ASP A 25 -11.76 8.01 -8.73
N GLY A 26 -11.31 7.84 -9.97
CA GLY A 26 -10.21 8.63 -10.53
C GLY A 26 -10.46 10.14 -10.43
N PRO A 27 -9.41 10.94 -10.16
CA PRO A 27 -9.54 12.39 -10.11
C PRO A 27 -9.99 12.97 -11.47
N LYS A 28 -10.77 14.05 -11.43
CA LYS A 28 -11.10 14.86 -12.60
C LYS A 28 -10.20 16.10 -12.60
N PHE A 29 -9.28 16.18 -13.57
CA PHE A 29 -8.34 17.29 -13.70
C PHE A 29 -8.97 18.48 -14.43
N GLU A 30 -9.85 19.22 -13.76
CA GLU A 30 -10.40 20.46 -14.30
C GLU A 30 -9.29 21.51 -14.41
N ASN A 31 -8.95 21.92 -15.64
CA ASN A 31 -7.79 22.79 -15.94
C ASN A 31 -6.41 22.15 -15.67
N GLY A 32 -6.32 20.82 -15.73
CA GLY A 32 -5.05 20.08 -15.63
C GLY A 32 -4.52 19.88 -14.21
N LYS A 33 -5.31 20.24 -13.19
CA LYS A 33 -5.00 20.07 -11.76
C LYS A 33 -6.20 19.57 -10.97
N VAL A 34 -5.95 19.03 -9.79
CA VAL A 34 -6.97 18.63 -8.82
C VAL A 34 -6.46 18.84 -7.39
N ASP A 35 -7.36 19.19 -6.48
CA ASP A 35 -7.04 19.35 -5.06
C ASP A 35 -6.73 18.01 -4.39
N LEU A 36 -5.66 18.00 -3.58
CA LEU A 36 -5.36 16.93 -2.65
C LEU A 36 -6.29 17.02 -1.43
N CYS A 37 -6.67 15.89 -0.86
CA CYS A 37 -7.53 15.89 0.31
C CYS A 37 -6.80 16.43 1.54
N LYS A 38 -7.55 17.07 2.43
CA LYS A 38 -7.02 17.65 3.66
C LYS A 38 -6.28 16.63 4.53
N GLY A 39 -6.81 15.40 4.64
CA GLY A 39 -6.19 14.32 5.43
C GLY A 39 -4.78 13.98 4.94
N PHE A 40 -4.58 13.90 3.63
CA PHE A 40 -3.26 13.68 3.05
C PHE A 40 -2.30 14.82 3.35
N LEU A 41 -2.73 16.07 3.14
CA LEU A 41 -1.89 17.25 3.38
C LEU A 41 -1.48 17.40 4.84
N ASP A 42 -2.40 17.16 5.77
CA ASP A 42 -2.14 17.24 7.21
C ASP A 42 -1.18 16.12 7.65
N THR A 43 -1.38 14.89 7.14
CA THR A 43 -0.45 13.77 7.38
C THR A 43 0.94 14.06 6.83
N LYS A 44 1.04 14.60 5.61
CA LYS A 44 2.29 14.94 4.95
C LYS A 44 3.11 15.98 5.70
N LYS A 45 2.46 17.03 6.22
CA LYS A 45 3.14 18.07 7.02
C LYS A 45 3.81 17.51 8.26
N ASN A 46 3.28 16.42 8.82
CA ASN A 46 3.75 15.81 10.06
C ASN A 46 4.65 14.58 9.82
N THR A 47 4.86 14.13 8.58
CA THR A 47 5.63 12.91 8.24
C THR A 47 7.05 12.89 8.81
N LYS A 48 7.74 14.04 8.85
CA LYS A 48 9.10 14.11 9.42
C LYS A 48 9.13 13.88 10.94
N VAL A 49 8.00 14.13 11.60
CA VAL A 49 7.87 14.05 13.06
C VAL A 49 7.38 12.68 13.48
N ASP A 50 6.51 12.05 12.69
CA ASP A 50 5.90 10.77 13.02
C ASP A 50 5.63 9.93 11.75
N PHE A 51 6.46 8.91 11.52
CA PHE A 51 6.25 7.96 10.44
C PHE A 51 5.11 6.98 10.72
N ALA A 52 4.81 6.69 12.00
CA ALA A 52 3.69 5.82 12.37
C ALA A 52 2.35 6.46 12.00
N LEU A 53 2.27 7.79 12.00
CA LEU A 53 1.10 8.52 11.50
C LEU A 53 0.86 8.24 10.00
N VAL A 54 1.92 8.24 9.18
CA VAL A 54 1.82 7.91 7.75
C VAL A 54 1.37 6.46 7.55
N GLU A 55 1.99 5.53 8.28
CA GLU A 55 1.64 4.11 8.19
C GLU A 55 0.18 3.85 8.57
N THR A 56 -0.30 4.51 9.63
CA THR A 56 -1.70 4.41 10.08
C THR A 56 -2.63 4.99 9.02
N TYR A 57 -2.32 6.19 8.52
CA TYR A 57 -3.13 6.84 7.49
C TYR A 57 -3.27 5.96 6.23
N ILE A 58 -2.16 5.42 5.72
CA ILE A 58 -2.19 4.52 4.56
C ILE A 58 -2.96 3.25 4.88
N SER A 59 -2.74 2.64 6.05
CA SER A 59 -3.41 1.40 6.44
C SER A 59 -4.92 1.56 6.49
N ASP A 60 -5.42 2.65 7.07
CA ASP A 60 -6.85 2.95 7.19
C ASP A 60 -7.48 3.18 5.81
N HIS A 61 -6.81 3.94 4.94
CA HIS A 61 -7.32 4.23 3.60
C HIS A 61 -7.26 3.00 2.69
N ALA A 62 -6.20 2.19 2.78
CA ALA A 62 -6.11 0.93 2.04
C ALA A 62 -7.19 -0.06 2.50
N GLU A 63 -7.44 -0.18 3.80
CA GLU A 63 -8.48 -1.07 4.34
C GLU A 63 -9.87 -0.76 3.79
N ILE A 64 -10.22 0.53 3.65
CA ILE A 64 -11.51 0.94 3.06
C ILE A 64 -11.68 0.32 1.67
N ILE A 65 -10.64 0.40 0.83
CA ILE A 65 -10.65 -0.12 -0.54
C ILE A 65 -10.66 -1.64 -0.58
N LEU A 66 -9.79 -2.25 0.21
CA LEU A 66 -9.55 -3.69 0.17
C LEU A 66 -10.79 -4.47 0.62
N LYS A 67 -11.59 -3.95 1.56
CA LYS A 67 -12.85 -4.59 1.99
C LYS A 67 -13.88 -4.73 0.87
N ASP A 68 -13.86 -3.83 -0.10
CA ASP A 68 -14.80 -3.78 -1.22
C ASP A 68 -14.35 -4.61 -2.43
N PHE A 69 -13.12 -5.13 -2.42
CA PHE A 69 -12.60 -5.97 -3.49
C PHE A 69 -13.31 -7.31 -3.57
N ASP A 70 -13.55 -7.77 -4.81
CA ASP A 70 -14.07 -9.10 -5.08
C ASP A 70 -13.01 -10.19 -4.85
N LEU A 71 -13.40 -11.47 -4.96
CA LEU A 71 -12.49 -12.58 -4.76
C LEU A 71 -11.27 -12.56 -5.71
N ASN A 72 -11.44 -12.15 -6.97
CA ASN A 72 -10.34 -12.11 -7.94
C ASN A 72 -9.36 -10.97 -7.62
N ASP A 73 -9.88 -9.84 -7.16
CA ASP A 73 -9.08 -8.70 -6.74
C ASP A 73 -8.30 -9.03 -5.46
N ARG A 74 -8.93 -9.71 -4.50
CA ARG A 74 -8.23 -10.20 -3.29
C ARG A 74 -7.13 -11.21 -3.61
N TYR A 75 -7.41 -12.15 -4.52
CA TYR A 75 -6.41 -13.11 -4.98
C TYR A 75 -5.20 -12.39 -5.59
N THR A 76 -5.48 -11.37 -6.40
CA THR A 76 -4.44 -10.53 -7.01
C THR A 76 -3.60 -9.80 -5.96
N VAL A 77 -4.24 -9.18 -4.96
CA VAL A 77 -3.53 -8.54 -3.83
C VAL A 77 -2.59 -9.54 -3.15
N ILE A 78 -3.07 -10.75 -2.87
CA ILE A 78 -2.24 -11.80 -2.27
C ILE A 78 -1.06 -12.15 -3.16
N GLN A 79 -1.27 -12.31 -4.47
CA GLN A 79 -0.18 -12.57 -5.40
C GLN A 79 0.86 -11.44 -5.40
N ILE A 80 0.43 -10.18 -5.37
CA ILE A 80 1.34 -9.02 -5.30
C ILE A 80 2.18 -9.08 -4.03
N ILE A 81 1.55 -9.30 -2.87
CA ILE A 81 2.25 -9.33 -1.57
C ILE A 81 3.23 -10.51 -1.52
N LEU A 82 2.77 -11.71 -1.88
CA LEU A 82 3.58 -12.93 -1.78
C LEU A 82 4.70 -13.00 -2.82
N SER A 83 4.61 -12.22 -3.90
CA SER A 83 5.71 -12.10 -4.88
C SER A 83 6.79 -11.12 -4.43
N ASN A 84 6.61 -10.41 -3.30
CA ASN A 84 7.58 -9.47 -2.76
C ASN A 84 8.38 -10.10 -1.62
N ASP A 85 9.46 -10.79 -1.95
CA ASP A 85 10.31 -11.49 -0.97
C ASP A 85 10.91 -10.53 0.06
N THR A 86 11.30 -9.32 -0.36
CA THR A 86 11.85 -8.29 0.55
C THR A 86 10.87 -7.92 1.66
N PHE A 87 9.58 -7.80 1.33
CA PHE A 87 8.53 -7.55 2.32
C PHE A 87 8.42 -8.71 3.30
N ILE A 88 8.38 -9.95 2.81
CA ILE A 88 8.27 -11.15 3.66
C ILE A 88 9.47 -11.26 4.61
N GLU A 89 10.69 -11.01 4.13
CA GLU A 89 11.90 -11.00 4.96
C GLU A 89 11.87 -9.90 6.03
N THR A 90 11.42 -8.70 5.66
CA THR A 90 11.23 -7.59 6.60
C THR A 90 10.22 -7.96 7.69
N MET A 91 9.14 -8.65 7.33
CA MET A 91 8.14 -9.10 8.30
C MET A 91 8.68 -10.19 9.24
N ILE A 92 9.49 -11.13 8.72
CA ILE A 92 10.17 -12.14 9.55
C ILE A 92 11.03 -11.44 10.60
N ILE A 93 11.87 -10.49 10.19
CA ILE A 93 12.73 -9.71 11.12
C ILE A 93 11.88 -9.00 12.18
N ASN A 94 10.79 -8.35 11.78
CA ASN A 94 9.89 -7.66 12.71
C ASN A 94 9.25 -8.60 13.74
N VAL A 95 8.84 -9.81 13.32
CA VAL A 95 8.29 -10.82 14.23
C VAL A 95 9.38 -11.30 15.19
N GLN A 96 10.59 -11.57 14.69
CA GLN A 96 11.72 -12.01 15.50
C GLN A 96 12.09 -11.01 16.61
N HIS A 97 12.01 -9.70 16.34
CA HIS A 97 12.29 -8.67 17.34
C HIS A 97 11.17 -8.44 18.37
N ARG A 98 9.94 -8.92 18.13
CA ARG A 98 8.78 -8.68 18.99
C ARG A 98 8.41 -9.84 19.92
N VAL A 99 9.09 -10.99 19.82
CA VAL A 99 8.78 -12.22 20.59
C VAL A 99 9.97 -12.62 21.47
N SER A 100 9.73 -13.17 22.66
CA SER A 100 10.79 -13.63 23.57
C SER A 100 11.44 -14.95 23.09
N ILE A 101 12.73 -14.87 22.73
CA ILE A 101 13.85 -15.84 22.64
C ILE A 101 13.63 -17.29 22.13
N HIS A 102 12.51 -17.98 22.38
CA HIS A 102 12.42 -19.45 22.15
C HIS A 102 11.85 -19.89 20.80
N ASP A 103 11.01 -19.10 20.13
CA ASP A 103 10.45 -19.43 18.79
C ASP A 103 11.16 -18.74 17.60
N ILE A 104 12.19 -17.91 17.88
CA ILE A 104 12.80 -16.98 16.92
C ILE A 104 13.59 -17.70 15.79
N ASN A 105 14.08 -18.92 16.05
CA ASN A 105 15.03 -19.60 15.16
C ASN A 105 14.38 -20.42 14.03
N ASN A 106 13.07 -20.65 14.05
CA ASN A 106 12.38 -21.39 12.99
C ASN A 106 11.83 -20.45 11.91
N ILE A 107 12.74 -19.84 11.15
CA ILE A 107 12.42 -18.93 10.04
C ILE A 107 11.41 -19.54 9.06
N PRO A 108 11.51 -20.82 8.65
CA PRO A 108 10.50 -21.45 7.80
C PRO A 108 9.08 -21.42 8.39
N ALA A 109 8.92 -21.72 9.67
CA ALA A 109 7.61 -21.68 10.32
C ALA A 109 7.06 -20.26 10.45
N ILE A 110 7.91 -19.27 10.76
CA ILE A 110 7.51 -17.86 10.81
C ILE A 110 7.05 -17.40 9.42
N ARG A 111 7.82 -17.72 8.38
CA ARG A 111 7.46 -17.40 6.99
C ARG A 111 6.11 -18.00 6.64
N GLN A 112 5.89 -19.29 6.91
CA GLN A 112 4.63 -19.95 6.63
C GLN A 112 3.46 -19.28 7.39
N GLY A 113 3.63 -18.98 8.67
CA GLY A 113 2.59 -18.28 9.45
C GLY A 113 2.23 -16.91 8.88
N ILE A 114 3.22 -16.14 8.40
CA ILE A 114 2.97 -14.86 7.72
C ILE A 114 2.17 -15.08 6.43
N MET A 115 2.58 -16.06 5.61
CA MET A 115 1.89 -16.38 4.36
C MET A 115 0.44 -16.85 4.59
N ASP A 116 0.22 -17.68 5.61
CA ASP A 116 -1.12 -18.15 5.99
C ASP A 116 -2.00 -16.97 6.41
N LYS A 117 -1.47 -16.04 7.21
CA LYS A 117 -2.18 -14.82 7.59
C LYS A 117 -2.49 -13.93 6.40
N ILE A 118 -1.58 -13.77 5.44
CA ILE A 118 -1.88 -13.03 4.20
C ILE A 118 -2.99 -13.75 3.42
N ALA A 119 -2.97 -15.08 3.34
CA ALA A 119 -3.98 -15.87 2.64
C ALA A 119 -5.37 -15.84 3.30
N GLU A 120 -5.47 -15.64 4.61
CA GLU A 120 -6.74 -15.46 5.33
C GLU A 120 -7.59 -14.31 4.74
N TYR A 121 -6.97 -13.28 4.17
CA TYR A 121 -7.68 -12.19 3.50
C TYR A 121 -8.59 -12.68 2.35
N TYR A 122 -8.17 -13.71 1.61
CA TYR A 122 -8.96 -14.30 0.53
C TYR A 122 -10.27 -14.91 1.04
N THR A 123 -10.19 -15.63 2.16
CA THR A 123 -11.29 -16.48 2.66
C THR A 123 -12.19 -15.76 3.66
N GLN A 124 -11.65 -14.82 4.43
CA GLN A 124 -12.35 -14.17 5.54
C GLN A 124 -12.76 -12.72 5.25
N ASN A 125 -12.30 -12.14 4.13
CA ASN A 125 -12.41 -10.70 3.85
C ASN A 125 -11.83 -9.80 4.97
N ASP A 126 -10.91 -10.34 5.76
CA ASP A 126 -10.25 -9.58 6.83
C ASP A 126 -8.94 -8.99 6.31
N VAL A 127 -8.89 -7.67 6.20
CA VAL A 127 -7.69 -6.92 5.83
C VAL A 127 -6.77 -6.87 7.04
N ASN A 128 -6.08 -7.98 7.27
CA ASN A 128 -5.27 -8.17 8.47
C ASN A 128 -4.00 -7.30 8.47
N TYR A 129 -3.29 -7.36 9.60
CA TYR A 129 -2.07 -6.59 9.84
C TYR A 129 -1.04 -6.67 8.70
N PHE A 130 -0.77 -7.86 8.14
CA PHE A 130 0.25 -8.02 7.10
C PHE A 130 -0.16 -7.37 5.79
N VAL A 131 -1.44 -7.49 5.41
CA VAL A 131 -1.98 -6.83 4.22
C VAL A 131 -1.90 -5.31 4.36
N LYS A 132 -2.36 -4.76 5.50
CA LYS A 132 -2.25 -3.32 5.80
C LYS A 132 -0.80 -2.84 5.76
N ARG A 133 0.10 -3.60 6.40
CA ARG A 133 1.52 -3.27 6.50
C ARG A 133 2.20 -3.24 5.14
N PHE A 134 1.82 -4.14 4.22
CA PHE A 134 2.32 -4.12 2.85
C PHE A 134 2.03 -2.79 2.18
N PHE A 135 0.76 -2.36 2.14
CA PHE A 135 0.39 -1.10 1.49
C PHE A 135 1.02 0.12 2.17
N ALA A 136 1.11 0.14 3.50
CA ALA A 136 1.78 1.19 4.25
C ALA A 136 3.24 1.36 3.82
N ILE A 137 4.00 0.27 3.71
CA ILE A 137 5.40 0.32 3.25
C ILE A 137 5.46 0.70 1.77
N PHE A 138 4.65 0.04 0.94
CA PHE A 138 4.66 0.17 -0.52
C PHE A 138 4.38 1.62 -0.97
N LEU A 139 3.45 2.30 -0.30
CA LEU A 139 2.98 3.65 -0.65
C LEU A 139 3.55 4.77 0.23
N SER A 140 4.42 4.46 1.20
CA SER A 140 5.02 5.46 2.09
C SER A 140 5.70 6.62 1.35
N ASP A 141 6.35 6.34 0.21
CA ASP A 141 7.06 7.33 -0.60
C ASP A 141 6.15 8.42 -1.20
N LEU A 142 4.82 8.21 -1.26
CA LEU A 142 3.87 9.25 -1.66
C LEU A 142 4.01 10.50 -0.78
N PHE A 143 4.27 10.29 0.52
CA PHE A 143 4.44 11.37 1.48
C PHE A 143 5.78 12.09 1.37
N LEU A 144 6.75 11.50 0.65
CA LEU A 144 8.04 12.12 0.34
C LEU A 144 8.04 12.86 -1.01
N THR A 145 6.99 12.71 -1.81
CA THR A 145 6.88 13.33 -3.14
C THR A 145 6.72 14.86 -3.02
N ASN A 146 7.55 15.64 -3.70
CA ASN A 146 7.38 17.10 -3.76
C ASN A 146 6.47 17.45 -4.93
N PHE A 147 5.32 18.06 -4.64
CA PHE A 147 4.40 18.58 -5.66
C PHE A 147 4.80 19.99 -6.06
N ILE A 148 4.44 20.39 -7.28
CA ILE A 148 4.64 21.76 -7.77
C ILE A 148 3.81 22.76 -6.95
N ASN A 149 2.62 22.37 -6.51
CA ASN A 149 1.75 23.16 -5.63
C ASN A 149 1.56 22.45 -4.29
N ASP A 150 1.41 23.23 -3.21
CA ASP A 150 1.29 22.68 -1.86
C ASP A 150 -0.02 21.91 -1.60
N SER A 151 -1.10 22.19 -2.36
CA SER A 151 -2.44 21.61 -2.15
C SER A 151 -3.05 20.96 -3.38
N GLU A 152 -2.37 21.00 -4.53
CA GLU A 152 -2.88 20.49 -5.80
C GLU A 152 -1.86 19.58 -6.46
N ILE A 153 -2.34 18.64 -7.27
CA ILE A 153 -1.51 17.78 -8.11
C ILE A 153 -1.92 17.93 -9.57
N THR A 154 -0.93 17.97 -10.46
CA THR A 154 -1.15 17.96 -11.91
C THR A 154 -1.42 16.54 -12.43
N GLU A 155 -2.05 16.43 -13.61
CA GLU A 155 -2.28 15.13 -14.25
C GLU A 155 -0.96 14.36 -14.47
N ASN A 156 0.10 15.05 -14.89
CA ASN A 156 1.41 14.44 -15.11
C ASN A 156 2.03 13.91 -13.81
N GLU A 157 1.97 14.66 -12.71
CA GLU A 157 2.47 14.20 -11.40
C GLU A 157 1.70 12.97 -10.91
N TYR A 158 0.38 12.94 -11.12
CA TYR A 158 -0.45 11.80 -10.79
C TYR A 158 -0.10 10.55 -11.62
N LEU A 159 0.03 10.70 -12.94
CA LEU A 159 0.42 9.60 -13.83
C LEU A 159 1.83 9.09 -13.50
N ASP A 160 2.76 9.97 -13.14
CA ASP A 160 4.10 9.60 -12.69
C ASP A 160 4.07 8.78 -11.39
N ILE A 161 3.22 9.18 -10.43
CA ILE A 161 2.99 8.42 -9.19
C ILE A 161 2.46 7.02 -9.52
N LEU A 162 1.40 6.94 -10.33
CA LEU A 162 0.80 5.67 -10.72
C LEU A 162 1.84 4.79 -11.43
N SER A 163 2.61 5.36 -12.35
CA SER A 163 3.66 4.64 -13.07
C SER A 163 4.72 4.10 -12.10
N LYS A 164 5.23 4.90 -11.16
CA LYS A 164 6.23 4.45 -10.17
C LYS A 164 5.68 3.34 -9.26
N CYS A 165 4.45 3.49 -8.81
CA CYS A 165 3.79 2.52 -7.93
C CYS A 165 3.35 1.25 -8.66
N THR A 166 3.32 1.22 -10.00
CA THR A 166 2.86 0.05 -10.77
C THR A 166 3.95 -0.60 -11.63
N LYS A 167 5.03 0.11 -12.00
CA LYS A 167 6.13 -0.41 -12.84
C LYS A 167 7.32 -0.97 -12.07
N ASP A 168 7.69 -0.42 -10.92
CA ASP A 168 9.06 -0.65 -10.37
C ASP A 168 9.12 -1.41 -9.04
N LYS A 169 8.01 -1.57 -8.30
CA LYS A 169 8.03 -2.21 -6.97
C LYS A 169 7.56 -3.66 -6.91
N THR A 170 7.26 -4.28 -8.06
CA THR A 170 6.66 -5.64 -8.06
C THR A 170 7.61 -6.78 -8.39
N LEU A 171 8.84 -6.53 -8.84
CA LEU A 171 9.78 -7.60 -9.17
C LEU A 171 11.23 -7.12 -9.02
N VAL A 172 11.79 -7.29 -7.83
CA VAL A 172 13.21 -7.65 -7.66
C VAL A 172 13.25 -8.86 -6.75
#